data_AF-A0A973AK64-F1
#
_entry.id   AF-A0A973AK64-F1
#
_cell.length_a   1.000
_cell.length_b   1.000
_cell.length_c   1.000
_cell.angle_alpha   90.00
_cell.angle_beta   90.00
_cell.angle_gamma   90.00
#
_symmetry.space_group_name_H-M   'P 1'
#
loop_
_entity.id
_entity.type
_entity.pdbx_description
1 polymer ?
#
loop_
_entity_poly.entity_id
_entity_poly.type
_entity_poly.pdbx_seq_one_letter_code
_entity_poly.pdbx_strand_id
1 'polypeptide(L)'
;MKYIRTIGKLLAWLGVLTFIGATTWWYMFFEELLGESVKEASACFYHTTPSCEVGNLIGTFSDLPVYSPMALWAAVALFAVGGLIYGLSENK
;
A
#
# COMPACT_ATOMS: atom_id res chain seq x y z
N MET A 1 -10.14 5.04 28.78
CA MET A 1 -9.02 5.52 27.92
C MET A 1 -8.09 4.41 27.44
N LYS A 2 -7.77 3.38 28.24
CA LYS A 2 -6.87 2.27 27.84
C LYS A 2 -7.27 1.55 26.52
N TYR A 3 -8.57 1.34 26.29
CA TYR A 3 -9.08 0.68 25.07
C TYR A 3 -8.85 1.50 23.79
N ILE A 4 -9.10 2.81 23.83
CA ILE A 4 -8.91 3.72 22.69
C ILE A 4 -7.44 3.73 22.26
N ARG A 5 -6.54 3.73 23.24
CA ARG A 5 -5.09 3.67 23.01
C ARG A 5 -4.66 2.36 22.33
N THR A 6 -5.22 1.22 22.75
CA THR A 6 -4.96 -0.08 22.12
C THR A 6 -5.49 -0.12 20.68
N ILE A 7 -6.69 0.41 20.44
CA ILE A 7 -7.29 0.47 19.10
C ILE A 7 -6.42 1.32 18.14
N GLY A 8 -5.98 2.51 18.57
CA GLY A 8 -5.10 3.35 17.75
C GLY A 8 -3.79 2.65 17.39
N LYS A 9 -3.16 1.97 18.35
CA LYS A 9 -1.95 1.16 18.09
C LYS A 9 -2.21 0.03 17.10
N LEU A 10 -3.31 -0.72 17.26
CA LEU A 10 -3.65 -1.82 16.36
C LEU A 10 -3.91 -1.33 14.93
N LEU A 11 -4.64 -0.22 14.76
CA LEU A 11 -4.88 0.39 13.46
C LEU A 11 -3.58 0.87 12.80
N ALA A 12 -2.68 1.49 13.57
CA ALA A 12 -1.37 1.90 13.06
C ALA A 12 -0.53 0.68 12.61
N TRP A 13 -0.50 -0.38 13.41
CA TRP A 13 0.18 -1.63 13.04
C TRP A 13 -0.42 -2.31 11.82
N LEU A 14 -1.76 -2.33 11.71
CA LEU A 14 -2.44 -2.81 10.51
C LEU A 14 -2.04 -2.00 9.28
N GLY A 15 -1.96 -0.67 9.39
CA GLY A 15 -1.46 0.19 8.32
C GLY A 15 -0.05 -0.19 7.87
N VAL A 16 0.88 -0.46 8.80
CA VAL A 16 2.24 -0.92 8.47
C VAL A 16 2.23 -2.26 7.74
N LEU A 17 1.45 -3.23 8.22
CA LEU A 17 1.35 -4.55 7.60
C LEU A 17 0.75 -4.46 6.18
N THR A 18 -0.29 -3.66 6.00
CA THR A 18 -0.89 -3.41 4.67
C THR A 18 0.10 -2.71 3.75
N PHE A 19 0.92 -1.79 4.26
CA PHE A 19 1.96 -1.12 3.47
C PHE A 19 3.01 -2.11 2.96
N ILE A 20 3.49 -3.01 3.82
CA ILE A 20 4.43 -4.07 3.41
C ILE A 20 3.79 -4.96 2.34
N GLY A 21 2.55 -5.40 2.57
CA GLY A 21 1.81 -6.21 1.58
C GLY A 21 1.64 -5.52 0.23
N ALA A 22 1.29 -4.22 0.23
CA ALA A 22 1.17 -3.43 -0.99
C ALA A 22 2.52 -3.26 -1.72
N THR A 23 3.61 -3.12 -0.96
CA THR A 23 4.98 -3.03 -1.52
C THR A 23 5.41 -4.33 -2.15
N THR A 24 5.20 -5.46 -1.46
CA THR A 24 5.51 -6.79 -2.00
C THR A 24 4.69 -7.09 -3.24
N TRP A 25 3.39 -6.78 -3.23
CA TRP A 25 2.52 -6.98 -4.38
C TRP A 25 2.96 -6.14 -5.59
N TRP A 26 3.27 -4.86 -5.37
CA TRP A 26 3.82 -3.99 -6.41
C TRP A 26 5.11 -4.57 -7.00
N TYR A 27 6.05 -4.97 -6.14
CA TYR A 27 7.34 -5.49 -6.57
C TYR A 27 7.17 -6.76 -7.41
N MET A 28 6.41 -7.75 -6.93
CA MET A 28 6.20 -9.01 -7.65
C MET A 28 5.54 -8.79 -9.01
N PHE A 29 4.53 -7.92 -9.09
CA PHE A 29 3.83 -7.62 -10.34
C PHE A 29 4.75 -6.96 -11.37
N PHE A 30 5.52 -5.95 -10.96
CA PHE A 30 6.40 -5.23 -11.89
C PHE A 30 7.73 -5.93 -12.16
N GLU A 31 8.22 -6.79 -11.26
CA GLU A 31 9.36 -7.67 -11.53
C GLU A 31 9.03 -8.68 -12.64
N GLU A 32 7.83 -9.25 -12.63
CA GLU A 32 7.38 -10.15 -13.70
C GLU A 32 7.22 -9.42 -15.04
N LEU A 33 6.75 -8.16 -15.03
CA LEU A 33 6.52 -7.37 -16.24
C LEU A 33 7.78 -6.68 -16.81
N LEU A 34 8.67 -6.17 -15.95
CA LEU A 34 9.79 -5.30 -16.32
C LEU A 34 11.16 -5.92 -16.02
N GLY A 35 11.21 -7.07 -15.34
CA GLY A 35 12.48 -7.68 -14.90
C GLY A 35 13.27 -6.75 -13.98
N GLU A 36 14.55 -6.52 -14.28
CA GLU A 36 15.42 -5.65 -13.45
C GLU A 36 15.04 -4.16 -13.46
N SER A 37 14.17 -3.73 -14.38
CA SER A 37 13.75 -2.33 -14.53
C SER A 37 12.58 -1.90 -13.63
N VAL A 38 12.27 -2.64 -12.55
CA VAL A 38 11.18 -2.32 -11.61
C VAL A 38 11.23 -0.87 -11.09
N LYS A 39 12.43 -0.28 -10.99
CA LYS A 39 12.61 1.13 -10.59
C LYS A 39 11.88 2.13 -11.49
N GLU A 40 11.72 1.81 -12.78
CA GLU A 40 10.98 2.66 -13.73
C GLU A 40 9.48 2.68 -13.40
N ALA A 41 8.96 1.64 -12.76
CA ALA A 41 7.57 1.57 -12.28
C ALA A 41 7.35 2.18 -10.89
N SER A 42 8.34 2.88 -10.32
CA SER A 42 8.18 3.56 -9.02
C SER A 42 7.05 4.59 -9.03
N ALA A 43 6.81 5.26 -10.17
CA ALA A 43 5.66 6.14 -10.34
C ALA A 43 4.33 5.38 -10.23
N CYS A 44 4.29 4.13 -10.75
CA CYS A 44 3.12 3.25 -10.70
C CYS A 44 2.77 2.78 -9.29
N PHE A 45 3.73 2.83 -8.35
CA PHE A 45 3.47 2.51 -6.95
C PHE A 45 2.54 3.52 -6.28
N TYR A 46 2.69 4.81 -6.62
CA TYR A 46 1.94 5.89 -5.98
C TYR A 46 0.73 6.32 -6.79
N HIS A 47 0.82 6.27 -8.13
CA HIS A 47 -0.19 6.81 -9.03
C HIS A 47 -0.42 5.89 -10.23
N THR A 48 -1.69 5.75 -10.63
CA THR A 48 -2.05 5.16 -11.92
C THR A 48 -1.70 6.15 -13.03
N THR A 49 -0.64 5.88 -13.78
CA THR A 49 -0.31 6.61 -15.02
C THR A 49 -0.69 5.78 -16.24
N PRO A 50 -0.83 6.38 -17.45
CA PRO A 50 -1.15 5.63 -18.66
C PRO A 50 -0.16 4.49 -18.94
N SER A 51 1.12 4.68 -18.60
CA SER A 51 2.17 3.65 -18.69
C SER A 51 1.89 2.45 -17.77
N CYS A 52 1.31 2.69 -16.60
CA CYS A 52 0.91 1.64 -15.65
C CYS A 52 -0.33 0.90 -16.14
N GLU A 53 -1.26 1.58 -16.81
CA GLU A 53 -2.44 0.94 -17.41
C GLU A 53 -2.05 -0.03 -18.52
N VAL A 54 -1.04 0.31 -19.33
CA VAL A 54 -0.48 -0.61 -20.33
C VAL A 54 0.14 -1.84 -19.65
N GLY A 55 0.89 -1.66 -18.56
CA GLY A 55 1.38 -2.76 -17.73
C GLY A 55 0.25 -3.62 -17.16
N ASN A 56 -0.85 -3.01 -16.73
CA ASN A 56 -2.05 -3.69 -16.23
C ASN A 56 -2.78 -4.49 -17.32
N LEU A 57 -2.83 -3.97 -18.54
CA LEU A 57 -3.37 -4.68 -19.70
C LEU A 57 -2.55 -5.93 -20.04
N ILE A 58 -1.22 -5.83 -20.00
CA ILE A 58 -0.33 -6.99 -20.17
C ILE A 58 -0.48 -7.98 -19.00
N GLY A 59 -0.54 -7.46 -17.77
CA GLY A 59 -0.75 -8.25 -16.56
C GLY A 59 -2.12 -8.96 -16.51
N THR A 60 -3.12 -8.51 -17.27
CA THR A 60 -4.41 -9.23 -17.40
C THR A 60 -4.25 -10.59 -18.11
N PHE A 61 -3.15 -10.78 -18.85
CA PHE A 61 -2.78 -12.05 -19.45
C PHE A 61 -1.82 -12.88 -18.58
N SER A 62 -1.42 -12.37 -17.41
CA SER A 62 -0.62 -13.09 -16.41
C SER A 62 -1.53 -13.64 -15.30
N ASP A 63 -1.10 -14.70 -14.62
CA ASP A 63 -1.82 -15.27 -13.46
C ASP A 63 -1.72 -14.36 -12.21
N LEU A 64 -0.93 -13.28 -12.26
CA LEU A 64 -0.77 -12.35 -11.15
C LEU A 64 -1.91 -11.33 -11.09
N PRO A 65 -2.43 -11.06 -9.87
CA PRO A 65 -3.41 -10.00 -9.69
C PRO A 65 -2.79 -8.64 -10.00
N VAL A 66 -3.52 -7.84 -10.79
CA VAL A 66 -3.09 -6.51 -11.23
C VAL A 66 -2.88 -5.56 -10.05
N TYR A 67 -1.69 -4.94 -9.97
CA TYR A 67 -1.38 -4.01 -8.90
C TYR A 67 -2.26 -2.75 -8.94
N SER A 68 -2.71 -2.30 -7.76
CA SER A 68 -3.44 -1.05 -7.58
C SER A 68 -2.82 -0.18 -6.47
N PRO A 69 -2.53 1.11 -6.75
CA PRO A 69 -2.06 2.06 -5.74
C PRO A 69 -3.03 2.27 -4.58
N MET A 70 -4.32 1.89 -4.74
CA MET A 70 -5.31 2.02 -3.68
C MET A 70 -4.92 1.27 -2.40
N ALA A 71 -4.26 0.11 -2.52
CA ALA A 71 -3.81 -0.65 -1.37
C ALA A 71 -2.76 0.12 -0.54
N LEU A 72 -1.85 0.82 -1.22
CA LEU A 72 -0.88 1.71 -0.57
C LEU A 72 -1.58 2.88 0.13
N TRP A 73 -2.51 3.55 -0.55
CA TRP A 73 -3.22 4.68 0.04
C TRP A 73 -4.11 4.27 1.22
N ALA A 74 -4.71 3.08 1.17
CA ALA A 74 -5.42 2.49 2.30
C ALA A 74 -4.50 2.24 3.50
N ALA A 75 -3.28 1.74 3.26
CA ALA A 75 -2.27 1.58 4.29
C ALA A 75 -1.87 2.90 4.96
N VAL A 76 -1.64 3.94 4.14
CA VAL A 76 -1.33 5.29 4.62
C VAL A 76 -2.48 5.86 5.46
N ALA A 77 -3.73 5.71 4.98
CA ALA A 77 -4.91 6.17 5.71
C ALA A 77 -5.07 5.45 7.06
N LEU A 78 -4.90 4.11 7.08
CA LEU A 78 -4.96 3.32 8.30
C LEU A 78 -3.89 3.74 9.31
N PHE A 79 -2.66 3.95 8.85
CA PHE A 79 -1.56 4.42 9.69
C PHE A 79 -1.84 5.80 10.27
N ALA A 80 -2.26 6.75 9.43
CA ALA A 80 -2.55 8.12 9.84
C ALA A 80 -3.72 8.19 10.83
N VAL A 81 -4.82 7.48 10.56
CA VAL A 81 -5.99 7.42 11.45
C VAL A 81 -5.63 6.74 12.77
N GLY A 82 -4.92 5.62 12.73
CA GLY A 82 -4.44 4.93 13.94
C GLY A 82 -3.53 5.81 14.79
N GLY A 83 -2.58 6.50 14.16
CA GLY A 83 -1.68 7.45 14.81
C GLY A 83 -2.40 8.65 15.42
N LEU A 84 -3.40 9.22 14.72
CA LEU A 84 -4.22 10.31 15.23
C LEU A 84 -5.03 9.88 16.46
N ILE A 85 -5.71 8.73 16.40
CA ILE A 85 -6.46 8.16 17.53
C ILE A 85 -5.54 7.91 18.71
N TYR A 86 -4.34 7.39 18.45
CA TYR A 86 -3.34 7.13 19.48
C TYR A 86 -2.87 8.44 20.15
N GLY A 87 -2.45 9.44 19.38
CA GLY A 87 -1.95 10.70 19.91
C GLY A 87 -3.02 11.52 20.64
N LEU A 88 -4.26 11.52 20.14
CA LEU A 88 -5.39 12.15 20.85
C LEU A 88 -5.73 11.45 22.16
N SER A 89 -5.45 10.14 22.26
CA SER A 89 -5.67 9.37 23.50
C SER A 89 -4.60 9.60 24.57
N GLU A 90 -3.43 10.14 24.21
CA GLU A 90 -2.37 10.49 25.16
C GLU A 90 -2.53 11.89 25.75
N ASN A 91 -3.25 12.79 25.06
CA ASN A 91 -3.46 14.17 25.49
C ASN A 91 -4.69 14.36 26.42
N LYS A 92 -5.40 13.28 26.77
CA LYS A 92 -6.55 13.26 27.69
C LYS A 92 -6.27 12.37 28.90
#